data_AF-A0A9E3GIT1-F1
#
_entry.id   AF-A0A9E3GIT1-F1
#
_cell.length_a   1.000
_cell.length_b   1.000
_cell.length_c   1.000
_cell.angle_alpha   90.00
_cell.angle_beta   90.00
_cell.angle_gamma   90.00
#
_symmetry.space_group_name_H-M   'P 1'
#
loop_
_entity.id
_entity.type
_entity.pdbx_description
1 polymer ?
#
loop_
_entity_poly.entity_id
_entity_poly.type
_entity_poly.pdbx_seq_one_letter_code
_entity_poly.pdbx_strand_id
1 'polypeptide(L)' 'IWTAQMFLIFNLNRSNIFPFSDIGLIKAISINYKKEYPLKKDQLDFFKKKWDPYTTVATWYMWRSIDPVPVEY' A
#
# COMPACT_ATOMS: atom_id res chain seq x y z
N ILE A 1 -11.96 -6.08 -5.79
CA ILE A 1 -11.61 -6.39 -4.37
C ILE A 1 -11.06 -5.17 -3.61
N TRP A 2 -10.70 -4.06 -4.27
CA TRP A 2 -10.18 -2.84 -3.62
C TRP A 2 -11.08 -2.26 -2.51
N THR A 3 -12.38 -2.08 -2.76
CA THR A 3 -13.32 -1.46 -1.80
C THR A 3 -13.39 -2.22 -0.47
N ALA A 4 -13.42 -3.55 -0.51
CA ALA A 4 -13.41 -4.36 0.71
C ALA A 4 -12.10 -4.21 1.50
N GLN A 5 -10.96 -4.08 0.82
CA GLN A 5 -9.67 -3.87 1.48
C GLN A 5 -9.61 -2.50 2.15
N MET A 6 -10.10 -1.46 1.50
CA MET A 6 -10.20 -0.12 2.10
C MET A 6 -11.10 -0.12 3.33
N PHE A 7 -12.26 -0.79 3.27
CA PHE A 7 -13.13 -0.94 4.43
C PHE A 7 -12.43 -1.63 5.61
N LEU A 8 -11.69 -2.72 5.34
CA LEU A 8 -10.93 -3.43 6.37
C LEU A 8 -9.84 -2.57 7.03
N ILE A 9 -9.21 -1.68 6.26
CA ILE A 9 -8.17 -0.77 6.75
C ILE A 9 -8.78 0.35 7.61
N PHE A 10 -9.76 1.08 7.07
CA PHE A 10 -10.23 2.33 7.70
C PHE A 10 -11.38 2.16 8.69
N ASN A 11 -12.23 1.13 8.52
CA ASN A 11 -13.38 0.91 9.41
C ASN A 11 -13.12 -0.19 10.43
N LEU A 12 -12.35 -1.22 10.06
CA LEU A 12 -12.08 -2.36 10.93
C LEU A 12 -10.64 -2.39 11.48
N ASN A 13 -9.83 -1.38 11.17
CA ASN A 13 -8.47 -1.20 11.68
C ASN A 13 -7.60 -2.47 11.61
N ARG A 14 -7.78 -3.28 10.55
CA ARG A 14 -6.99 -4.50 10.37
C ARG A 14 -5.55 -4.12 9.99
N SER A 15 -4.59 -4.62 10.76
CA SER A 15 -3.16 -4.28 10.63
C SER A 15 -2.45 -4.94 9.44
N ASN A 16 -3.00 -6.03 8.89
CA ASN A 16 -2.35 -6.84 7.87
C ASN A 16 -3.14 -6.94 6.54
N ILE A 17 -3.55 -5.80 6.00
CA ILE A 17 -4.20 -5.69 4.69
C ILE A 17 -3.28 -4.98 3.70
N PHE A 18 -2.96 -5.67 2.60
CA PHE A 18 -2.20 -5.15 1.47
C PHE A 18 -3.11 -4.95 0.24
N PRO A 19 -3.38 -3.71 -0.19
CA PRO A 19 -4.29 -3.44 -1.29
C PRO A 19 -3.61 -3.54 -2.66
N PHE A 20 -3.56 -4.76 -3.20
CA PHE A 20 -2.87 -5.08 -4.47
C PHE A 20 -3.30 -4.28 -5.69
N SER A 21 -4.54 -3.77 -5.71
CA SER A 21 -5.08 -3.02 -6.84
C SER A 21 -5.03 -1.51 -6.63
N ASP A 22 -4.37 -1.03 -5.57
CA ASP A 22 -4.29 0.39 -5.27
C ASP A 22 -3.21 1.08 -6.11
N ILE A 23 -3.64 1.97 -7.03
CA ILE A 23 -2.74 2.67 -7.96
C ILE A 23 -1.78 3.59 -7.21
N GLY A 24 -2.25 4.24 -6.12
CA GLY A 24 -1.44 5.10 -5.28
C GLY A 24 -0.29 4.33 -4.63
N LEU A 25 -0.59 3.18 -4.03
CA LEU A 25 0.38 2.28 -3.42
C LEU A 25 1.39 1.76 -4.45
N ILE A 26 0.91 1.26 -5.61
CA ILE A 26 1.81 0.75 -6.67
C ILE A 26 2.77 1.85 -7.14
N LYS A 27 2.26 3.06 -7.35
CA LYS A 27 3.06 4.22 -7.73
C LYS A 27 4.06 4.61 -6.64
N ALA A 28 3.63 4.65 -5.39
CA ALA A 28 4.50 4.95 -4.26
C ALA A 28 5.63 3.93 -4.11
N ILE A 29 5.34 2.63 -4.26
CA ILE A 29 6.38 1.59 -4.23
C ILE A 29 7.37 1.78 -5.38
N SER A 30 6.88 2.05 -6.60
CA SER A 30 7.75 2.31 -7.76
C SER A 30 8.72 3.47 -7.49
N ILE A 31 8.22 4.58 -6.96
CA ILE A 31 9.03 5.77 -6.67
C ILE A 31 10.05 5.49 -5.56
N ASN A 32 9.60 4.97 -4.42
CA ASN A 32 10.46 4.78 -3.24
C ASN A 32 11.52 3.69 -3.44
N TYR A 33 11.20 2.62 -4.18
CA TYR A 33 12.12 1.52 -4.44
C TYR A 33 12.78 1.58 -5.81
N LYS A 34 12.62 2.69 -6.56
CA LYS A 34 13.18 2.91 -7.90
C LYS A 34 12.91 1.71 -8.83
N LYS A 35 11.66 1.23 -8.83
CA LYS A 35 11.20 0.12 -9.67
C LYS A 35 10.43 0.64 -10.87
N GLU A 36 10.49 -0.09 -11.97
CA GLU A 36 9.68 0.19 -13.15
C GLU A 36 8.18 0.13 -12.82
N TYR A 37 7.43 1.09 -13.35
CA TYR A 37 5.97 1.17 -13.20
C TYR A 37 5.28 0.68 -14.49
N PRO A 38 4.23 -0.17 -14.41
CA PRO A 38 3.63 -0.71 -13.19
C PRO A 38 4.41 -1.91 -12.63
N LEU A 39 4.34 -2.10 -11.30
CA LEU A 39 4.94 -3.28 -10.67
C LEU A 39 4.23 -4.55 -11.11
N LYS A 40 5.01 -5.61 -11.31
CA LYS A 40 4.49 -6.97 -11.56
C LYS A 40 3.93 -7.56 -10.26
N LYS A 41 2.98 -8.49 -10.40
CA LYS A 41 2.33 -9.17 -9.26
C LYS A 41 3.35 -9.81 -8.30
N ASP A 42 4.37 -10.47 -8.84
CA ASP A 42 5.42 -11.11 -8.02
C ASP A 42 6.20 -10.11 -7.15
N GLN A 43 6.38 -8.87 -7.64
CA GLN A 43 7.02 -7.81 -6.87
C GLN A 43 6.11 -7.33 -5.73
N LEU A 44 4.80 -7.21 -5.98
CA LEU A 44 3.83 -6.87 -4.94
C LEU A 44 3.75 -7.96 -3.86
N ASP A 45 3.77 -9.23 -4.26
CA ASP A 45 3.82 -10.36 -3.31
C ASP A 45 5.10 -10.36 -2.47
N PHE A 46 6.24 -9.98 -3.06
CA PHE A 46 7.48 -9.77 -2.32
C PHE A 46 7.33 -8.67 -1.26
N PHE A 47 6.77 -7.50 -1.60
CA PHE A 47 6.57 -6.41 -0.63
C PHE A 47 5.55 -6.78 0.45
N LYS A 48 4.47 -7.46 0.09
CA LYS A 48 3.51 -7.96 1.07
C LYS A 48 4.18 -8.87 2.10
N LYS A 49 5.00 -9.83 1.67
CA LYS A 49 5.76 -10.70 2.58
C LYS A 49 6.79 -9.93 3.40
N LYS A 50 7.43 -8.93 2.81
CA LYS A 50 8.43 -8.10 3.49
C LYS A 50 7.84 -7.23 4.60
N TRP A 51 6.61 -6.76 4.45
CA TRP A 51 5.93 -5.90 5.42
C TRP A 51 4.99 -6.66 6.36
N ASP A 52 4.90 -7.98 6.22
CA ASP A 52 4.16 -8.82 7.15
C ASP A 52 4.77 -8.75 8.56
N PRO A 53 3.98 -8.66 9.64
CA PRO A 53 2.51 -8.70 9.70
C PRO A 53 1.82 -7.32 9.69
N TYR A 54 2.54 -6.22 9.40
CA TYR A 54 2.04 -4.84 9.48
C TYR A 54 1.93 -4.17 8.10
N THR A 55 1.40 -4.90 7.12
CA THR A 55 1.30 -4.44 5.73
C THR A 55 0.43 -3.18 5.57
N THR A 56 -0.56 -2.98 6.43
CA THR A 56 -1.40 -1.78 6.42
C THR A 56 -0.65 -0.53 6.85
N VAL A 57 0.24 -0.66 7.85
CA VAL A 57 1.07 0.46 8.31
C VAL A 57 2.05 0.86 7.20
N ALA A 58 2.71 -0.11 6.57
CA ALA A 58 3.60 0.18 5.43
C ALA A 58 2.84 0.85 4.27
N THR A 59 1.61 0.41 3.99
CA THR A 59 0.74 1.03 2.99
C THR A 59 0.45 2.50 3.31
N TRP A 60 0.18 2.84 4.58
CA TRP A 60 0.00 4.23 5.00
C TRP A 60 1.23 5.09 4.73
N TYR A 61 2.42 4.62 5.10
CA TYR A 61 3.66 5.35 4.82
C TYR A 61 3.89 5.56 3.32
N MET A 62 3.54 4.57 2.50
CA MET A 62 3.64 4.68 1.05
C MET A 62 2.69 5.74 0.50
N TRP A 63 1.42 5.78 0.93
CA TRP A 63 0.50 6.86 0.54
C TRP A 63 1.04 8.23 0.97
N ARG A 64 1.48 8.37 2.22
CA ARG A 64 2.08 9.62 2.74
C ARG A 64 3.34 10.07 2.00
N SER A 65 4.07 9.14 1.38
CA SER A 65 5.29 9.49 0.63
C SER A 65 5.03 10.19 -0.70
N ILE A 66 3.85 10.00 -1.29
CA ILE A 66 3.47 10.60 -2.57
C ILE A 66 2.48 11.75 -2.42
N ASP A 67 1.82 11.86 -1.27
CA ASP A 67 0.92 12.96 -0.96
C ASP A 67 1.67 14.18 -0.38
N PRO A 68 1.66 15.33 -1.08
CA PRO A 68 2.39 16.53 -0.64
C PRO A 68 1.72 17.25 0.54
N VAL A 69 0.46 16.94 0.85
CA VAL A 69 -0.34 17.60 1.89
C VAL A 69 -0.61 16.61 3.03
N PRO A 70 -0.57 17.03 4.31
CA PRO A 70 -1.12 16.26 5.42
C PRO A 70 -2.58 15.84 5.13
N VAL A 71 -2.83 14.53 5.11
CA VAL A 71 -4.18 13.97 5.01
C VAL A 71 -4.69 13.86 6.44
N GLU A 72 -5.69 14.67 6.78
CA GLU A 72 -6.44 14.52 8.02
C GLU A 72 -7.41 13.35 7.82
N TYR A 73 -7.30 12.34 8.69
CA TYR A 73 -8.16 11.15 8.71
C TYR A 73 -9.16 11.26 9.86
#